data_AF-A0A7C6WRT3-F1
#
_entry.id   AF-A0A7C6WRT3-F1
#
_cell.length_a   1.000
_cell.length_b   1.000
_cell.length_c   1.000
_cell.angle_alpha   90.00
_cell.angle_beta   90.00
_cell.angle_gamma   90.00
#
_symmetry.space_group_name_H-M   'P 1'
#
loop_
_entity.id
_entity.type
_entity.pdbx_description
1 polymer ?
#
loop_
_entity_poly.entity_id
_entity_poly.type
_entity_poly.pdbx_seq_one_letter_code
_entity_poly.pdbx_strand_id
1 'polypeptide(L)'
;MNRVGVIYEMEERKALVLTPEGEFVVVKRQNHMLPGQQIIFDDKDIYNKKKWINKYTAIASAAAAVFIAVFLLIGSFNTNNIHCFVNIDINPSFEFTLDSGYRIIEAKAINNDAKIILDNIEINKKHMKDVFLDLIKKSIDFEFIDPRTQDIILVSTALNEEGFSMKRNKDEEKVLELIDSMNDVADEFGEEFNISVKTLKVTSKEREKALDNNISMGKYSLYLKVKETKKDINLEDVEKMDISELIEILNNEDEEEKDLIETSEPVRTPEQITTPEQVTTPEAVQTPKSPSTVLPGITTEPLPTMEPINTPISPSTDLDVTSTPERAEVDKNSIKIQYYCEDDNIEPQTIDYSFRILNTGDSVVDLRDVKVRYYFKDDANVPLELFVYFFSHGDKSEVNGEFYKLPQKSNANKYLELRFMRGKIEPGEFVYVQGAIYRKDWSRFDQRDDYSFNADADSYVDWDKMTAYISDVLVWGIEPN
;
A
#
# COMPACT_ATOMS: atom_id res chain seq x y z
N MET A 1 48.11 21.71 -70.50
CA MET A 1 48.08 22.43 -71.80
C MET A 1 47.71 23.88 -71.53
N ASN A 2 48.22 24.84 -72.29
CA ASN A 2 47.85 26.24 -72.09
C ASN A 2 46.45 26.48 -72.68
N ARG A 3 45.54 26.98 -71.84
CA ARG A 3 44.17 27.35 -72.18
C ARG A 3 44.06 28.87 -72.20
N VAL A 4 43.15 29.39 -73.02
CA VAL A 4 42.86 30.84 -73.08
C VAL A 4 41.47 31.07 -72.52
N GLY A 5 41.27 32.18 -71.81
CA GLY A 5 39.94 32.60 -71.39
C GLY A 5 39.91 34.06 -70.95
N VAL A 6 38.71 34.61 -70.81
CA VAL A 6 38.48 35.99 -70.39
C VAL A 6 38.11 36.00 -68.92
N ILE A 7 38.74 36.86 -68.13
CA ILE A 7 38.40 37.05 -66.72
C ILE A 7 36.99 37.63 -66.65
N TYR A 8 36.04 36.84 -66.14
CA TYR A 8 34.65 37.25 -65.97
C TYR A 8 34.47 38.02 -64.65
N GLU A 9 35.06 37.49 -63.56
CA GLU A 9 34.91 38.04 -62.22
C GLU A 9 36.19 37.84 -61.39
N MET A 10 36.43 38.73 -60.42
CA MET A 10 37.62 38.72 -59.58
C MET A 10 37.23 38.68 -58.10
N GLU A 11 37.74 37.67 -57.37
CA GLU A 11 37.65 37.57 -55.91
C GLU A 11 39.00 37.96 -55.26
N GLU A 12 39.06 38.02 -53.92
CA GLU A 12 40.29 38.38 -53.19
C GLU A 12 41.51 37.50 -53.54
N ARG A 13 41.30 36.18 -53.73
CA ARG A 13 42.39 35.22 -53.98
C ARG A 13 42.24 34.42 -55.27
N LYS A 14 41.18 34.67 -56.04
CA LYS A 14 40.83 33.87 -57.22
C LYS A 14 40.28 34.75 -58.34
N ALA A 15 40.34 34.24 -59.55
CA ALA A 15 39.70 34.83 -60.71
C ALA A 15 38.83 33.76 -61.39
N LEU A 16 37.62 34.13 -61.79
CA LEU A 16 36.73 33.29 -62.57
C LEU A 16 36.95 33.61 -64.05
N VAL A 17 37.31 32.60 -64.84
CA VAL A 17 37.71 32.73 -66.24
C VAL A 17 36.73 31.98 -67.12
N LEU A 18 36.12 32.67 -68.09
CA LEU A 18 35.27 32.06 -69.11
C LEU A 18 36.12 31.69 -70.34
N THR A 19 36.18 30.41 -70.68
CA THR A 19 36.91 29.94 -71.87
C THR A 19 36.04 30.03 -73.13
N PRO A 20 36.64 30.02 -74.35
CA PRO A 20 35.89 30.04 -75.61
C PRO A 20 34.87 28.90 -75.76
N GLU A 21 35.12 27.77 -75.08
CA GLU A 21 34.23 26.60 -75.06
C GLU A 21 33.02 26.79 -74.11
N GLY A 22 32.90 27.94 -73.45
CA GLY A 22 31.81 28.26 -72.52
C GLY A 22 32.01 27.71 -71.11
N GLU A 23 33.21 27.23 -70.76
CA GLU A 23 33.52 26.74 -69.43
C GLU A 23 33.95 27.88 -68.49
N PHE A 24 33.46 27.86 -67.26
CA PHE A 24 33.97 28.70 -66.19
C PHE A 24 35.05 27.95 -65.40
N VAL A 25 36.27 28.48 -65.41
CA VAL A 25 37.43 27.92 -64.70
C VAL A 25 37.89 28.91 -63.63
N VAL A 26 38.07 28.43 -62.40
CA VAL A 26 38.60 29.26 -61.30
C VAL A 26 40.12 29.12 -61.26
N VAL A 27 40.83 30.23 -61.42
CA VAL A 27 42.31 30.28 -61.34
C VAL A 27 42.77 31.11 -60.15
N LYS A 28 44.02 30.91 -59.72
CA LYS A 28 44.65 31.72 -58.68
C LYS A 28 44.82 33.15 -59.19
N ARG A 29 44.40 34.14 -58.39
CA ARG A 29 44.53 35.55 -58.74
C ARG A 29 46.01 35.98 -58.77
N GLN A 30 46.39 36.74 -59.78
CA GLN A 30 47.67 37.45 -59.86
C GLN A 30 47.43 38.97 -59.83
N ASN A 31 48.39 39.75 -59.33
CA ASN A 31 48.20 41.18 -59.06
C ASN A 31 47.88 42.03 -60.29
N HIS A 32 48.24 41.57 -61.48
CA HIS A 32 48.07 42.29 -62.75
C HIS A 32 46.79 41.90 -63.51
N MET A 33 45.92 41.06 -62.93
CA MET A 33 44.70 40.59 -63.56
C MET A 33 43.53 41.57 -63.36
N LEU A 34 42.78 41.84 -64.42
CA LEU A 34 41.59 42.70 -64.41
C LEU A 34 40.37 42.02 -65.06
N PRO A 35 39.13 42.28 -64.61
CA PRO A 35 37.93 41.82 -65.31
C PRO A 35 37.91 42.27 -66.78
N GLY A 36 37.47 41.38 -67.67
CA GLY A 36 37.48 41.57 -69.13
C GLY A 36 38.82 41.28 -69.81
N GLN A 37 39.90 41.06 -69.06
CA GLN A 37 41.21 40.72 -69.63
C GLN A 37 41.23 39.27 -70.14
N GLN A 38 41.75 39.07 -71.35
CA GLN A 38 42.07 37.73 -71.85
C GLN A 38 43.41 37.26 -71.27
N ILE A 39 43.43 36.06 -70.70
CA ILE A 39 44.61 35.46 -70.11
C ILE A 39 44.87 34.06 -70.67
N ILE A 40 46.12 33.62 -70.56
CA ILE A 40 46.54 32.25 -70.83
C ILE A 40 46.86 31.60 -69.48
N PHE A 41 46.32 30.42 -69.21
CA PHE A 41 46.50 29.69 -67.96
C PHE A 41 46.68 28.19 -68.21
N ASP A 42 47.32 27.49 -67.28
CA ASP A 42 47.46 26.03 -67.32
C ASP A 42 46.85 25.34 -66.08
N ASP A 43 46.96 24.01 -66.01
CA ASP A 43 46.37 23.20 -64.93
C ASP A 43 46.92 23.56 -63.53
N LYS A 44 48.10 24.18 -63.43
CA LYS A 44 48.72 24.60 -62.16
C LYS A 44 48.15 25.92 -61.65
N ASP A 45 47.64 26.74 -62.56
CA ASP A 45 46.96 28.00 -62.26
C ASP A 45 45.54 27.76 -61.72
N ILE A 46 44.93 26.62 -62.05
CA ILE A 46 43.60 26.23 -61.56
C ILE A 46 43.61 26.14 -60.03
N TYR A 47 42.65 26.83 -59.41
CA TYR A 47 42.46 26.84 -57.97
C TYR A 47 41.80 25.52 -57.53
N ASN A 48 42.61 24.56 -57.08
CA ASN A 48 42.11 23.30 -56.54
C ASN A 48 42.02 23.38 -55.00
N LYS A 49 40.82 23.28 -54.43
CA LYS A 49 40.62 23.28 -52.97
C LYS A 49 41.19 21.98 -52.41
N LYS A 50 42.39 22.04 -51.81
CA LYS A 50 43.01 20.89 -51.14
C LYS A 50 42.05 20.41 -50.04
N LYS A 51 41.40 19.25 -50.20
CA LYS A 51 40.56 18.64 -49.17
C LYS A 51 41.45 18.26 -48.00
N TRP A 52 41.44 19.06 -46.95
CA TRP A 52 42.22 18.83 -45.74
C TRP A 52 41.47 17.82 -44.88
N ILE A 53 41.74 16.53 -45.09
CA ILE A 53 41.24 15.48 -44.21
C ILE A 53 42.19 15.44 -43.01
N ASN A 54 41.84 16.16 -41.95
CA ASN A 54 42.62 16.17 -40.71
C ASN A 54 42.48 14.81 -40.04
N LYS A 55 43.59 14.08 -39.81
CA LYS A 55 43.58 12.78 -39.10
C LYS A 55 42.92 12.86 -37.70
N TYR A 56 42.83 14.05 -37.14
CA TYR A 56 42.15 14.33 -35.88
C TYR A 56 40.61 14.24 -35.95
N THR A 57 39.98 14.34 -37.14
CA THR A 57 38.52 14.18 -37.24
C THR A 57 38.11 12.73 -36.98
N ALA A 58 38.89 11.75 -37.46
CA ALA A 58 38.63 10.34 -37.18
C ALA A 58 38.78 10.02 -35.68
N ILE A 59 39.77 10.62 -35.01
CA ILE A 59 40.00 10.46 -33.57
C ILE A 59 38.88 11.12 -32.76
N ALA A 60 38.47 12.34 -33.13
CA ALA A 60 37.37 13.05 -32.48
C ALA A 60 36.03 12.33 -32.65
N SER A 61 35.76 11.77 -33.84
CA SER A 61 34.55 10.97 -34.10
C SER A 61 34.53 9.67 -33.30
N ALA A 62 35.67 8.98 -33.15
CA ALA A 62 35.76 7.78 -32.32
C ALA A 62 35.54 8.10 -30.84
N ALA A 63 36.13 9.18 -30.32
CA ALA A 63 35.92 9.63 -28.95
C ALA A 63 34.45 10.01 -28.68
N ALA A 64 33.81 10.73 -29.61
CA ALA A 64 32.40 11.09 -29.51
C ALA A 64 31.49 9.84 -29.54
N ALA A 65 31.78 8.86 -30.40
CA ALA A 65 31.02 7.61 -30.46
C ALA A 65 31.14 6.79 -29.17
N VAL A 66 32.32 6.72 -28.56
CA VAL A 66 32.51 6.08 -27.24
C VAL A 66 31.76 6.86 -26.16
N PHE A 67 31.82 8.19 -26.17
CA PHE A 67 31.09 9.00 -25.19
C PHE A 67 29.58 8.83 -25.31
N ILE A 68 29.04 8.78 -26.54
CA ILE A 68 27.62 8.48 -26.81
C ILE A 68 27.27 7.05 -26.38
N ALA A 69 28.12 6.06 -26.68
CA ALA A 69 27.87 4.67 -26.26
C ALA A 69 27.90 4.53 -24.74
N VAL A 70 28.83 5.19 -24.05
CA VAL A 70 28.90 5.25 -22.58
C VAL A 70 27.70 5.99 -22.02
N PHE A 71 27.28 7.11 -22.62
CA PHE A 71 26.09 7.86 -22.20
C PHE A 71 24.79 7.06 -22.41
N LEU A 72 24.67 6.31 -23.51
CA LEU A 72 23.55 5.41 -23.78
C LEU A 72 23.56 4.19 -22.85
N LEU A 73 24.72 3.62 -22.56
CA LEU A 73 24.85 2.54 -21.59
C LEU A 73 24.50 3.03 -20.18
N ILE A 74 25.02 4.18 -19.74
CA ILE A 74 24.68 4.78 -18.43
C ILE A 74 23.20 5.15 -18.35
N GLY A 75 22.62 5.71 -19.43
CA GLY A 75 21.19 6.03 -19.50
C GLY A 75 20.25 4.82 -19.52
N SER A 76 20.74 3.64 -19.90
CA SER A 76 19.98 2.38 -19.87
C SER A 76 20.02 1.64 -18.53
N PHE A 77 20.91 2.00 -17.58
CA PHE A 77 21.09 1.25 -16.33
C PHE A 77 20.32 1.79 -15.12
N ASN A 78 19.52 2.84 -15.24
CA ASN A 78 18.77 3.40 -14.10
C ASN A 78 17.39 3.90 -14.51
N THR A 79 16.49 2.99 -14.89
CA THR A 79 15.10 3.18 -14.51
C THR A 79 14.95 2.50 -13.16
N ASN A 80 15.18 3.23 -12.07
CA ASN A 80 14.69 2.81 -10.75
C ASN A 80 13.16 2.76 -10.90
N ASN A 81 12.64 1.58 -11.23
CA ASN A 81 11.22 1.40 -11.47
C ASN A 81 10.55 1.33 -10.10
N ILE A 82 10.30 2.51 -9.54
CA ILE A 82 9.63 2.69 -8.26
C ILE A 82 8.25 2.06 -8.38
N HIS A 83 8.00 1.06 -7.54
CA HIS A 83 6.78 0.27 -7.58
C HIS A 83 5.79 0.70 -6.50
N CYS A 84 6.27 0.84 -5.26
CA CYS A 84 5.45 1.29 -4.14
C CYS A 84 6.28 2.01 -3.09
N PHE A 85 5.57 2.70 -2.21
CA PHE A 85 6.09 3.37 -1.03
C PHE A 85 5.50 2.70 0.20
N VAL A 86 6.32 2.50 1.23
CA VAL A 86 5.93 1.89 2.49
C VAL A 86 6.33 2.80 3.64
N ASN A 87 5.39 3.13 4.51
CA ASN A 87 5.66 3.74 5.80
C ASN A 87 5.54 2.68 6.88
N ILE A 88 6.47 2.71 7.83
CA ILE A 88 6.40 1.92 9.05
C ILE A 88 6.39 2.92 10.20
N ASP A 89 5.28 2.94 10.93
CA ASP A 89 5.06 3.80 12.09
C ASP A 89 5.04 2.94 13.34
N ILE A 90 6.02 3.15 14.21
CA ILE A 90 6.16 2.49 15.51
C ILE A 90 6.08 3.61 16.55
N ASN A 91 7.23 4.21 16.84
CA ASN A 91 7.49 5.51 17.43
C ASN A 91 9.02 5.77 17.36
N PRO A 92 9.65 5.32 16.27
CA PRO A 92 9.93 6.20 15.13
C PRO A 92 9.09 5.93 13.85
N SER A 93 9.13 6.87 12.89
CA SER A 93 8.43 6.76 11.59
C SER A 93 9.40 6.76 10.40
N PHE A 94 9.28 5.77 9.53
CA PHE A 94 10.17 5.53 8.38
C PHE A 94 9.40 5.55 7.06
N GLU A 95 10.03 5.99 5.98
CA GLU A 95 9.54 5.81 4.60
C GLU A 95 10.54 5.01 3.78
N PHE A 96 10.05 4.03 3.03
CA PHE A 96 10.82 3.20 2.12
C PHE A 96 10.23 3.29 0.71
N THR A 97 11.09 3.50 -0.28
CA THR A 97 10.76 3.41 -1.69
C THR A 97 11.25 2.07 -2.23
N LEU A 98 10.35 1.28 -2.83
CA LEU A 98 10.64 -0.09 -3.23
C LEU A 98 10.58 -0.27 -4.75
N ASP A 99 11.41 -1.16 -5.29
CA ASP A 99 11.27 -1.66 -6.66
C ASP A 99 10.20 -2.77 -6.74
N SER A 100 9.94 -3.28 -7.96
CA SER A 100 8.95 -4.33 -8.19
C SER A 100 9.31 -5.71 -7.61
N GLY A 101 10.50 -5.86 -7.01
CA GLY A 101 10.93 -7.05 -6.28
C GLY A 101 11.10 -6.77 -4.78
N TYR A 102 10.44 -5.72 -4.28
CA TYR A 102 10.45 -5.22 -2.89
C TYR A 102 11.84 -4.98 -2.32
N ARG A 103 12.81 -4.65 -3.19
CA ARG A 103 14.12 -4.18 -2.74
C ARG A 103 14.06 -2.70 -2.49
N ILE A 104 14.73 -2.27 -1.42
CA ILE A 104 14.74 -0.87 -1.04
C ILE A 104 15.63 -0.09 -2.00
N ILE A 105 15.01 0.86 -2.70
CA ILE A 105 15.66 1.88 -3.53
C ILE A 105 16.13 3.03 -2.64
N GLU A 106 15.26 3.47 -1.72
CA GLU A 106 15.51 4.60 -0.82
C GLU A 106 14.86 4.35 0.55
N ALA A 107 15.52 4.80 1.62
CA ALA A 107 14.99 4.82 2.96
C ALA A 107 15.16 6.22 3.55
N LYS A 108 14.10 6.75 4.14
CA LYS A 108 14.03 8.10 4.70
C LYS A 108 13.49 8.03 6.12
N ALA A 109 14.21 8.71 7.03
CA ALA A 109 13.71 8.99 8.36
C ALA A 109 12.68 10.13 8.28
N ILE A 110 11.44 9.89 8.73
CA ILE A 110 10.42 10.94 8.79
C ILE A 110 10.64 11.83 10.02
N ASN A 111 11.03 11.24 11.15
CA ASN A 111 11.35 11.95 12.38
C ASN A 111 12.80 11.69 12.86
N ASN A 112 13.24 12.40 13.90
CA ASN A 112 14.61 12.29 14.41
C ASN A 112 14.92 10.91 14.99
N ASP A 113 13.95 10.29 15.64
CA ASP A 113 14.11 8.95 16.25
C ASP A 113 14.32 7.89 15.16
N ALA A 114 13.65 8.03 14.02
CA ALA A 114 13.84 7.16 12.86
C ALA A 114 15.27 7.23 12.34
N LYS A 115 15.88 8.41 12.39
CA LYS A 115 17.28 8.57 11.98
C LYS A 115 18.22 7.74 12.85
N ILE A 116 17.98 7.70 14.17
CA ILE A 116 18.78 6.89 15.10
C ILE A 116 18.76 5.42 14.67
N ILE A 117 17.58 4.90 14.33
CA ILE A 117 17.45 3.50 13.90
C ILE A 117 18.05 3.28 12.51
N LEU A 118 17.74 4.13 11.52
CA LEU A 118 18.26 3.98 10.14
C LEU A 118 19.79 4.03 10.07
N ASP A 119 20.43 4.85 10.91
CA ASP A 119 21.91 4.93 10.99
C ASP A 119 22.54 3.64 11.57
N ASN A 120 21.74 2.77 12.21
CA ASN A 120 22.18 1.53 12.87
C ASN A 120 21.66 0.25 12.18
N ILE A 121 21.12 0.35 10.97
CA ILE A 121 20.72 -0.80 10.15
C ILE A 121 21.35 -0.77 8.76
N GLU A 122 21.62 -1.96 8.22
CA GLU A 122 22.07 -2.11 6.84
C GLU A 122 20.86 -2.26 5.91
N ILE A 123 20.67 -1.31 4.99
CA ILE A 123 19.46 -1.22 4.14
C ILE A 123 19.77 -1.53 2.67
N ASN A 124 20.95 -1.13 2.19
CA ASN A 124 21.25 -1.07 0.76
C ASN A 124 21.01 -2.41 0.04
N LYS A 125 20.03 -2.41 -0.88
CA LYS A 125 19.62 -3.54 -1.74
C LYS A 125 19.08 -4.77 -0.98
N LYS A 126 18.80 -4.64 0.32
CA LYS A 126 18.05 -5.66 1.07
C LYS A 126 16.59 -5.66 0.63
N HIS A 127 15.97 -6.81 0.83
CA HIS A 127 14.53 -6.97 0.65
C HIS A 127 13.79 -6.34 1.82
N MET A 128 12.63 -5.74 1.57
CA MET A 128 11.85 -5.02 2.59
C MET A 128 11.53 -5.91 3.80
N LYS A 129 11.17 -7.17 3.57
CA LYS A 129 10.94 -8.18 4.63
C LYS A 129 12.10 -8.27 5.64
N ASP A 130 13.33 -8.34 5.15
CA ASP A 130 14.52 -8.48 6.02
C ASP A 130 14.77 -7.20 6.81
N VAL A 131 14.58 -6.03 6.18
CA VAL A 131 14.75 -4.73 6.84
C VAL A 131 13.65 -4.48 7.85
N PHE A 132 12.41 -4.93 7.59
CA PHE A 132 11.32 -4.83 8.56
C PHE A 132 11.65 -5.57 9.86
N LEU A 133 12.20 -6.77 9.75
CA LEU A 133 12.66 -7.53 10.90
C LEU A 133 13.80 -6.83 11.65
N ASP A 134 14.78 -6.31 10.93
CA ASP A 134 15.90 -5.55 11.52
C ASP A 134 15.40 -4.27 12.24
N LEU A 135 14.39 -3.60 11.69
CA LEU A 135 13.75 -2.42 12.27
C LEU A 135 13.06 -2.75 13.59
N ILE A 136 12.27 -3.83 13.66
CA ILE A 136 11.58 -4.25 14.89
C ILE A 136 12.62 -4.53 15.98
N LYS A 137 13.64 -5.35 15.67
CA LYS A 137 14.71 -5.70 16.62
C LYS A 137 15.44 -4.46 17.14
N LYS A 138 15.79 -3.53 16.24
CA LYS A 138 16.46 -2.29 16.65
C LYS A 138 15.54 -1.38 17.44
N SER A 139 14.25 -1.33 17.13
CA SER A 139 13.29 -0.53 17.89
C SER A 139 13.15 -1.07 19.32
N ILE A 140 13.23 -2.38 19.53
CA ILE A 140 13.33 -2.99 20.87
C ILE A 140 14.66 -2.65 21.55
N ASP A 141 15.80 -2.83 20.85
CA ASP A 141 17.15 -2.54 21.40
C ASP A 141 17.30 -1.10 21.89
N PHE A 142 16.63 -0.16 21.22
CA PHE A 142 16.66 1.27 21.53
C PHE A 142 15.46 1.73 22.39
N GLU A 143 14.67 0.80 22.92
CA GLU A 143 13.53 1.05 23.82
C GLU A 143 12.39 1.89 23.21
N PHE A 144 12.25 1.88 21.88
CA PHE A 144 11.07 2.42 21.17
C PHE A 144 9.91 1.44 21.11
N ILE A 145 10.15 0.16 21.35
CA ILE A 145 9.13 -0.87 21.57
C ILE A 145 9.37 -1.45 22.95
N ASP A 146 8.33 -1.48 23.80
CA ASP A 146 8.33 -2.21 25.05
C ASP A 146 7.62 -3.55 24.84
N PRO A 147 8.35 -4.68 24.80
CA PRO A 147 7.75 -5.99 24.54
C PRO A 147 6.81 -6.48 25.65
N ARG A 148 6.70 -5.73 26.76
CA ARG A 148 5.78 -6.02 27.87
C ARG A 148 4.43 -5.34 27.69
N THR A 149 4.34 -4.26 26.92
CA THR A 149 3.09 -3.59 26.56
C THR A 149 2.64 -4.08 25.19
N GLN A 150 1.37 -3.84 24.84
CA GLN A 150 0.88 -4.15 23.50
C GLN A 150 1.18 -2.96 22.60
N ASP A 151 2.29 -3.00 21.89
CA ASP A 151 2.66 -1.94 20.96
C ASP A 151 2.08 -2.22 19.58
N ILE A 152 1.57 -1.17 18.93
CA ILE A 152 1.00 -1.26 17.59
C ILE A 152 1.99 -0.67 16.59
N ILE A 153 2.37 -1.49 15.60
CA ILE A 153 3.11 -1.05 14.42
C ILE A 153 2.12 -0.87 13.29
N LEU A 154 2.08 0.32 12.70
CA LEU A 154 1.29 0.59 11.50
C LEU A 154 2.17 0.52 10.25
N VAL A 155 1.83 -0.41 9.36
CA VAL A 155 2.44 -0.54 8.04
C VAL A 155 1.49 0.04 7.01
N SER A 156 1.86 1.18 6.45
CA SER A 156 1.06 1.85 5.42
C SER A 156 1.71 1.67 4.05
N THR A 157 0.93 1.40 3.00
CA THR A 157 1.46 1.20 1.65
C THR A 157 0.70 2.02 0.62
N ALA A 158 1.43 2.72 -0.24
CA ALA A 158 0.89 3.43 -1.40
C ALA A 158 1.55 2.94 -2.70
N LEU A 159 0.75 2.72 -3.74
CA LEU A 159 1.24 2.38 -5.07
C LEU A 159 1.87 3.61 -5.73
N ASN A 160 2.88 3.40 -6.59
CA ASN A 160 3.37 4.47 -7.43
C ASN A 160 2.48 4.63 -8.67
N GLU A 161 1.64 5.67 -8.69
CA GLU A 161 0.76 5.98 -9.81
C GLU A 161 1.42 6.89 -10.88
N GLU A 162 2.52 7.56 -10.55
CA GLU A 162 3.24 8.41 -11.50
C GLU A 162 4.29 7.59 -12.29
N GLY A 163 3.99 7.27 -13.56
CA GLY A 163 5.03 6.73 -14.46
C GLY A 163 4.57 5.96 -15.70
N PHE A 164 3.31 5.54 -15.82
CA PHE A 164 2.90 4.67 -16.95
C PHE A 164 1.59 5.11 -17.60
N SER A 165 1.70 6.07 -18.52
CA SER A 165 0.73 6.20 -19.60
C SER A 165 0.70 4.89 -20.42
N MET A 166 -0.44 4.19 -20.38
CA MET A 166 -0.89 3.19 -21.37
C MET A 166 -0.59 1.68 -21.16
N LYS A 167 -0.16 1.20 -19.98
CA LYS A 167 -0.28 -0.24 -19.61
C LYS A 167 -0.58 -0.39 -18.13
N ARG A 168 -1.88 -0.44 -17.81
CA ARG A 168 -2.48 -0.63 -16.48
C ARG A 168 -2.20 -2.05 -15.96
N ASN A 169 -0.96 -2.34 -15.59
CA ASN A 169 -0.64 -3.41 -14.65
C ASN A 169 -0.32 -2.74 -13.32
N LYS A 170 -1.38 -2.31 -12.62
CA LYS A 170 -1.34 -2.19 -11.17
C LYS A 170 -1.18 -3.64 -10.72
N ASP A 171 0.05 -4.10 -10.52
CA ASP A 171 0.31 -5.43 -9.97
C ASP A 171 -0.10 -5.40 -8.48
N GLU A 172 -1.40 -5.27 -8.22
CA GLU A 172 -1.97 -5.21 -6.86
C GLU A 172 -1.61 -6.47 -6.09
N GLU A 173 -1.60 -7.60 -6.79
CA GLU A 173 -1.05 -8.89 -6.34
C GLU A 173 0.27 -8.71 -5.60
N LYS A 174 1.21 -8.00 -6.19
CA LYS A 174 2.54 -7.84 -5.62
C LYS A 174 2.53 -7.01 -4.33
N VAL A 175 1.76 -5.94 -4.30
CA VAL A 175 1.66 -5.15 -3.06
C VAL A 175 0.99 -5.95 -1.94
N LEU A 176 0.04 -6.82 -2.29
CA LEU A 176 -0.63 -7.69 -1.33
C LEU A 176 0.31 -8.77 -0.81
N GLU A 177 1.10 -9.41 -1.68
CA GLU A 177 2.17 -10.32 -1.28
C GLU A 177 3.18 -9.65 -0.34
N LEU A 178 3.53 -8.39 -0.57
CA LEU A 178 4.42 -7.64 0.33
C LEU A 178 3.76 -7.47 1.71
N ILE A 179 2.52 -7.00 1.74
CA ILE A 179 1.75 -6.80 2.99
C ILE A 179 1.67 -8.11 3.76
N ASP A 180 1.27 -9.21 3.11
CA ASP A 180 1.23 -10.54 3.72
C ASP A 180 2.59 -10.97 4.24
N SER A 181 3.66 -10.78 3.47
CA SER A 181 5.00 -11.15 3.90
C SER A 181 5.47 -10.38 5.15
N MET A 182 4.98 -9.15 5.35
CA MET A 182 5.26 -8.35 6.54
C MET A 182 4.42 -8.82 7.72
N ASN A 183 3.17 -9.24 7.47
CA ASN A 183 2.32 -9.86 8.48
C ASN A 183 2.87 -11.21 8.94
N ASP A 184 3.35 -12.05 8.03
CA ASP A 184 3.98 -13.33 8.39
C ASP A 184 5.19 -13.12 9.31
N VAL A 185 6.01 -12.10 9.02
CA VAL A 185 7.14 -11.73 9.90
C VAL A 185 6.62 -11.27 11.25
N ALA A 186 5.59 -10.44 11.25
CA ALA A 186 4.97 -9.93 12.46
C ALA A 186 4.38 -11.02 13.32
N ASP A 187 3.72 -12.03 12.73
CA ASP A 187 3.12 -13.15 13.45
C ASP A 187 4.22 -14.05 14.02
N GLU A 188 5.26 -14.36 13.23
CA GLU A 188 6.43 -15.13 13.70
C GLU A 188 7.14 -14.42 14.86
N PHE A 189 7.26 -13.08 14.81
CA PHE A 189 7.85 -12.29 15.89
C PHE A 189 6.89 -12.01 17.05
N GLY A 190 5.59 -11.90 16.76
CA GLY A 190 4.53 -11.56 17.69
C GLY A 190 4.21 -12.66 18.69
N GLU A 191 4.53 -13.91 18.36
CA GLU A 191 4.51 -15.00 19.35
C GLU A 191 5.61 -14.84 20.41
N GLU A 192 6.72 -14.17 20.08
CA GLU A 192 7.83 -13.89 21.01
C GLU A 192 7.66 -12.55 21.76
N PHE A 193 7.06 -11.56 21.11
CA PHE A 193 6.91 -10.19 21.62
C PHE A 193 5.47 -9.71 21.49
N ASN A 194 4.95 -8.95 22.45
CA ASN A 194 3.56 -8.48 22.44
C ASN A 194 3.32 -7.32 21.44
N ILE A 195 3.57 -7.57 20.15
CA ILE A 195 3.51 -6.60 19.06
C ILE A 195 2.31 -6.91 18.17
N SER A 196 1.50 -5.89 17.88
CA SER A 196 0.40 -5.99 16.91
C SER A 196 0.74 -5.20 15.66
N VAL A 197 0.67 -5.84 14.49
CA VAL A 197 0.89 -5.16 13.21
C VAL A 197 -0.44 -4.88 12.52
N LYS A 198 -0.75 -3.59 12.36
CA LYS A 198 -1.88 -3.12 11.57
C LYS A 198 -1.41 -2.65 10.21
N THR A 199 -2.18 -2.96 9.18
CA THR A 199 -1.88 -2.57 7.81
C THR A 199 -2.88 -1.55 7.31
N LEU A 200 -2.42 -0.63 6.47
CA LEU A 200 -3.28 0.39 5.88
C LEU A 200 -2.89 0.59 4.42
N LYS A 201 -3.85 0.42 3.51
CA LYS A 201 -3.67 0.82 2.12
C LYS A 201 -3.93 2.33 2.06
N VAL A 202 -3.00 3.06 1.46
CA VAL A 202 -3.02 4.51 1.35
C VAL A 202 -2.94 4.92 -0.12
N THR A 203 -3.65 5.98 -0.45
CA THR A 203 -3.74 6.50 -1.82
C THR A 203 -2.51 7.31 -2.18
N SER A 204 -2.21 7.43 -3.47
CA SER A 204 -1.12 8.30 -3.94
C SER A 204 -1.33 9.76 -3.52
N LYS A 205 -2.58 10.23 -3.52
CA LYS A 205 -2.97 11.59 -3.13
C LYS A 205 -2.84 11.82 -1.62
N GLU A 206 -3.23 10.84 -0.80
CA GLU A 206 -3.03 10.88 0.65
C GLU A 206 -1.54 10.94 0.99
N ARG A 207 -0.72 10.12 0.31
CA ARG A 207 0.73 10.16 0.47
C ARG A 207 1.33 11.52 0.08
N GLU A 208 0.94 12.08 -1.06
CA GLU A 208 1.40 13.42 -1.49
C GLU A 208 1.11 14.48 -0.43
N LYS A 209 -0.11 14.47 0.12
CA LYS A 209 -0.50 15.37 1.21
C LYS A 209 0.26 15.12 2.51
N ALA A 210 0.56 13.87 2.85
CA ALA A 210 1.38 13.55 4.00
C ALA A 210 2.80 14.13 3.86
N LEU A 211 3.40 13.99 2.68
CA LEU A 211 4.72 14.57 2.36
C LEU A 211 4.73 16.09 2.45
N ASP A 212 3.69 16.77 1.92
CA ASP A 212 3.54 18.23 2.01
C ASP A 212 3.55 18.73 3.47
N ASN A 213 3.12 17.89 4.40
CA ASN A 213 2.98 18.21 5.81
C ASN A 213 4.05 17.56 6.72
N ASN A 214 5.07 16.90 6.14
CA ASN A 214 6.14 16.20 6.88
C ASN A 214 5.65 15.15 7.90
N ILE A 215 4.53 14.50 7.63
CA ILE A 215 3.99 13.41 8.45
C ILE A 215 4.01 12.10 7.65
N SER A 216 4.01 10.95 8.32
CA SER A 216 3.90 9.67 7.63
C SER A 216 2.52 9.52 6.98
N MET A 217 2.45 8.77 5.87
CA MET A 217 1.19 8.58 5.16
C MET A 217 0.15 7.79 5.99
N GLY A 218 0.62 6.92 6.90
CA GLY A 218 -0.22 6.19 7.84
C GLY A 218 -0.91 7.12 8.84
N LYS A 219 -0.12 7.93 9.56
CA LYS A 219 -0.66 8.92 10.50
C LYS A 219 -1.54 9.96 9.81
N TYR A 220 -1.19 10.41 8.60
CA TYR A 220 -2.06 11.32 7.83
C TYR A 220 -3.40 10.67 7.46
N SER A 221 -3.39 9.41 7.03
CA SER A 221 -4.62 8.69 6.70
C SER A 221 -5.48 8.41 7.93
N LEU A 222 -4.88 8.18 9.11
CA LEU A 222 -5.60 8.12 10.40
C LEU A 222 -6.15 9.50 10.81
N TYR A 223 -5.38 10.58 10.66
CA TYR A 223 -5.83 11.96 10.89
C TYR A 223 -7.10 12.28 10.11
N LEU A 224 -7.17 11.92 8.82
CA LEU A 224 -8.37 12.14 8.01
C LEU A 224 -9.59 11.42 8.62
N LYS A 225 -9.43 10.18 9.06
CA LYS A 225 -10.49 9.40 9.70
C LYS A 225 -10.93 10.01 11.04
N VAL A 226 -9.97 10.45 11.88
CA VAL A 226 -10.27 11.09 13.17
C VAL A 226 -10.98 12.43 12.97
N LYS A 227 -10.53 13.24 12.01
CA LYS A 227 -11.13 14.55 11.71
C LYS A 227 -12.61 14.45 11.30
N GLU A 228 -13.00 13.32 10.73
CA GLU A 228 -14.39 13.03 10.38
C GLU A 228 -15.25 12.66 11.59
N THR A 229 -14.67 12.08 12.66
CA THR A 229 -15.37 11.67 13.88
C THR A 229 -15.33 12.74 14.99
N LYS A 230 -14.16 13.32 15.27
CA LYS A 230 -13.92 14.35 16.29
C LYS A 230 -13.33 15.61 15.64
N LYS A 231 -14.05 16.74 15.75
CA LYS A 231 -13.87 17.94 14.91
C LYS A 231 -12.69 18.85 15.25
N ASP A 232 -11.92 18.60 16.30
CA ASP A 232 -10.91 19.54 16.80
C ASP A 232 -9.54 18.92 17.07
N ILE A 233 -9.05 18.11 16.13
CA ILE A 233 -7.65 17.66 16.11
C ILE A 233 -6.88 18.38 15.00
N ASN A 234 -5.71 18.92 15.33
CA ASN A 234 -4.79 19.48 14.34
C ASN A 234 -3.73 18.44 13.94
N LEU A 235 -3.05 18.70 12.83
CA LEU A 235 -2.10 17.74 12.26
C LEU A 235 -0.80 17.66 13.06
N GLU A 236 -0.38 18.74 13.70
CA GLU A 236 0.83 18.78 14.52
C GLU A 236 0.73 17.91 15.78
N ASP A 237 -0.49 17.74 16.32
CA ASP A 237 -0.74 16.85 17.45
C ASP A 237 -0.69 15.38 17.00
N VAL A 238 -1.33 15.05 15.87
CA VAL A 238 -1.31 13.68 15.32
C VAL A 238 0.11 13.22 14.96
N GLU A 239 0.97 14.12 14.51
CA GLU A 239 2.38 13.80 14.23
C GLU A 239 3.07 13.16 15.45
N LYS A 240 2.73 13.63 16.65
CA LYS A 240 3.37 13.23 17.93
C LYS A 240 2.63 12.13 18.68
N MET A 241 1.36 11.91 18.39
CA MET A 241 0.56 10.84 19.01
C MET A 241 1.09 9.46 18.61
N ASP A 242 0.98 8.52 19.54
CA ASP A 242 1.22 7.11 19.27
C ASP A 242 0.09 6.52 18.41
N ILE A 243 0.39 5.46 17.66
CA ILE A 243 -0.60 4.82 16.79
C ILE A 243 -1.75 4.22 17.59
N SER A 244 -1.48 3.68 18.79
CA SER A 244 -2.51 3.18 19.71
C SER A 244 -3.51 4.27 20.08
N GLU A 245 -3.03 5.45 20.48
CA GLU A 245 -3.87 6.60 20.84
C GLU A 245 -4.76 7.03 19.66
N LEU A 246 -4.21 7.08 18.43
CA LEU A 246 -5.00 7.42 17.25
C LEU A 246 -6.11 6.40 16.96
N ILE A 247 -5.87 5.11 17.25
CA ILE A 247 -6.87 4.05 17.06
C ILE A 247 -7.92 4.10 18.18
N GLU A 248 -7.53 4.36 19.42
CA GLU A 248 -8.44 4.54 20.56
C GLU A 248 -9.40 5.70 20.29
N ILE A 249 -8.90 6.83 19.78
CA ILE A 249 -9.74 7.98 19.38
C ILE A 249 -10.76 7.59 18.30
N LEU A 250 -10.35 6.76 17.33
CA LEU A 250 -11.25 6.30 16.26
C LEU A 250 -12.36 5.38 16.78
N ASN A 251 -12.08 4.64 17.87
CA ASN A 251 -13.00 3.71 18.50
C ASN A 251 -13.81 4.35 19.66
N ASN A 252 -13.78 5.69 19.78
CA ASN A 252 -14.47 6.45 20.83
C ASN A 252 -14.30 5.84 22.24
N GLU A 253 -13.17 5.18 22.50
CA GLU A 253 -12.82 4.67 23.83
C GLU A 253 -12.33 5.87 24.66
N ASP A 254 -13.22 6.84 24.92
CA ASP A 254 -12.92 7.95 25.83
C ASP A 254 -12.85 7.43 27.28
N GLU A 255 -11.94 8.02 28.04
CA GLU A 255 -11.40 7.66 29.37
C GLU A 255 -12.42 7.62 30.54
N GLU A 256 -13.63 7.06 30.39
CA GLU A 256 -14.62 7.02 31.47
C GLU A 256 -14.41 5.90 32.52
N GLU A 257 -13.25 5.22 32.55
CA GLU A 257 -12.95 4.21 33.59
C GLU A 257 -11.71 4.51 34.47
N LYS A 258 -11.12 5.71 34.42
CA LYS A 258 -9.99 6.06 35.30
C LYS A 258 -10.24 7.05 36.44
N ASP A 259 -11.41 7.69 36.53
CA ASP A 259 -11.66 8.73 37.55
C ASP A 259 -12.91 8.49 38.43
N LEU A 260 -13.04 7.33 39.09
CA LEU A 260 -14.02 7.16 40.19
C LEU A 260 -13.57 6.21 41.32
N ILE A 261 -12.33 6.31 41.80
CA ILE A 261 -12.01 5.87 43.19
C ILE A 261 -11.06 6.86 43.85
N GLU A 262 -11.56 8.05 44.19
CA GLU A 262 -11.11 8.75 45.39
C GLU A 262 -12.26 9.56 45.99
N THR A 263 -12.87 9.04 47.06
CA THR A 263 -12.94 9.69 48.38
C THR A 263 -13.89 8.96 49.33
N SER A 264 -13.34 8.45 50.44
CA SER A 264 -13.81 8.78 51.80
C SER A 264 -12.90 8.16 52.88
N GLU A 265 -11.90 8.94 53.31
CA GLU A 265 -11.45 9.22 54.71
C GLU A 265 -11.06 8.08 55.71
N PRO A 266 -10.34 8.36 56.83
CA PRO A 266 -9.46 9.49 57.16
C PRO A 266 -8.09 9.10 57.79
N VAL A 267 -7.15 10.04 57.67
CA VAL A 267 -6.01 10.41 58.55
C VAL A 267 -5.68 9.48 59.74
N ARG A 268 -4.47 8.89 59.71
CA ARG A 268 -3.64 8.68 60.91
C ARG A 268 -2.16 9.01 60.64
N THR A 269 -1.62 9.76 61.59
CA THR A 269 -0.26 10.30 61.80
C THR A 269 0.86 9.24 61.74
N PRO A 270 2.11 9.59 61.36
CA PRO A 270 3.14 8.63 60.97
C PRO A 270 4.01 8.15 62.15
N GLU A 271 4.41 6.88 62.14
CA GLU A 271 5.47 6.34 62.99
C GLU A 271 6.60 5.69 62.18
N GLN A 272 7.77 6.29 62.36
CA GLN A 272 9.17 5.88 62.31
C GLN A 272 9.67 4.65 61.50
N ILE A 273 10.69 5.00 60.73
CA ILE A 273 11.79 4.20 60.18
C ILE A 273 12.54 3.43 61.29
N THR A 274 12.74 2.13 61.09
CA THR A 274 13.91 1.40 61.59
C THR A 274 14.40 0.37 60.56
N THR A 275 15.61 0.58 60.05
CA THR A 275 16.51 -0.46 59.48
C THR A 275 17.08 -1.29 60.63
N PRO A 276 17.36 -2.61 60.47
CA PRO A 276 18.74 -2.99 60.12
C PRO A 276 18.92 -4.26 59.24
N GLU A 277 20.00 -4.20 58.46
CA GLU A 277 21.01 -5.24 58.12
C GLU A 277 20.64 -6.71 57.79
N GLN A 278 20.92 -7.06 56.53
CA GLN A 278 22.01 -7.94 56.01
C GLN A 278 22.22 -9.41 56.49
N VAL A 279 22.58 -10.23 55.48
CA VAL A 279 23.27 -11.56 55.43
C VAL A 279 22.36 -12.77 55.77
N THR A 280 22.15 -13.80 54.94
CA THR A 280 23.14 -14.76 54.36
C THR A 280 22.61 -15.56 53.15
N THR A 281 23.54 -15.90 52.25
CA THR A 281 23.54 -17.01 51.26
C THR A 281 23.18 -18.38 51.89
N PRO A 282 22.67 -19.37 51.11
CA PRO A 282 23.57 -20.35 50.49
C PRO A 282 23.22 -20.78 49.05
N GLU A 283 24.27 -21.21 48.34
CA GLU A 283 24.34 -22.18 47.21
C GLU A 283 23.39 -23.40 47.37
N ALA A 284 23.10 -24.27 46.41
CA ALA A 284 23.12 -24.34 44.95
C ALA A 284 22.54 -25.74 44.57
N VAL A 285 22.09 -25.90 43.31
CA VAL A 285 21.98 -27.17 42.54
C VAL A 285 20.87 -28.18 42.91
N GLN A 286 19.88 -28.32 42.01
CA GLN A 286 19.67 -29.52 41.19
C GLN A 286 18.60 -29.29 40.10
N THR A 287 19.01 -29.43 38.84
CA THR A 287 18.18 -29.65 37.64
C THR A 287 17.48 -31.01 37.64
N PRO A 288 16.28 -31.11 37.06
CA PRO A 288 15.86 -32.35 36.38
C PRO A 288 15.68 -32.15 34.87
N LYS A 289 16.19 -33.15 34.13
CA LYS A 289 16.11 -33.38 32.68
C LYS A 289 14.69 -33.69 32.20
N SER A 290 14.38 -33.24 30.98
CA SER A 290 13.33 -33.81 30.12
C SER A 290 13.57 -35.28 29.76
N PRO A 291 12.51 -36.01 29.40
CA PRO A 291 12.58 -37.10 28.45
C PRO A 291 11.76 -36.84 27.18
N SER A 292 12.35 -37.18 26.04
CA SER A 292 11.75 -37.22 24.70
C SER A 292 11.01 -38.55 24.43
N THR A 293 9.90 -38.41 23.69
CA THR A 293 9.38 -39.25 22.57
C THR A 293 9.09 -40.74 22.76
N VAL A 294 7.81 -41.14 22.55
CA VAL A 294 7.41 -42.33 21.77
C VAL A 294 6.06 -42.08 21.05
N LEU A 295 6.03 -42.35 19.73
CA LEU A 295 4.86 -42.41 18.84
C LEU A 295 4.00 -43.68 19.08
N PRO A 296 2.69 -43.64 18.81
CA PRO A 296 2.09 -44.66 17.91
C PRO A 296 1.11 -43.98 16.93
N GLY A 297 1.10 -44.28 15.62
CA GLY A 297 0.78 -45.57 15.02
C GLY A 297 -0.52 -45.39 14.22
N ILE A 298 -0.41 -45.25 12.90
CA ILE A 298 -1.52 -45.04 11.97
C ILE A 298 -2.29 -46.36 11.79
N THR A 299 -3.60 -46.34 12.07
CA THR A 299 -4.54 -47.38 11.65
C THR A 299 -5.72 -46.72 10.94
N THR A 300 -5.87 -47.02 9.66
CA THR A 300 -7.00 -46.66 8.81
C THR A 300 -8.12 -47.69 8.95
N GLU A 301 -9.33 -47.28 9.30
CA GLU A 301 -10.55 -48.06 9.09
C GLU A 301 -11.70 -47.14 8.62
N PRO A 302 -12.57 -47.60 7.71
CA PRO A 302 -13.49 -46.72 6.98
C PRO A 302 -14.82 -46.49 7.72
N LEU A 303 -15.38 -45.31 7.47
CA LEU A 303 -16.67 -44.81 7.95
C LEU A 303 -17.85 -45.64 7.36
N PRO A 304 -18.87 -46.03 8.14
CA PRO A 304 -20.04 -46.73 7.62
C PRO A 304 -21.07 -45.74 7.04
N THR A 305 -21.49 -46.02 5.82
CA THR A 305 -22.63 -45.44 5.10
C THR A 305 -23.95 -45.75 5.81
N MET A 306 -24.77 -44.74 6.08
CA MET A 306 -26.16 -44.92 6.55
C MET A 306 -27.16 -44.58 5.43
N GLU A 307 -28.00 -45.56 5.09
CA GLU A 307 -29.22 -45.39 4.27
C GLU A 307 -30.44 -45.08 5.16
N PRO A 308 -31.51 -44.45 4.60
CA PRO A 308 -32.59 -43.87 5.38
C PRO A 308 -33.66 -44.90 5.79
N ILE A 309 -34.16 -44.80 7.02
CA ILE A 309 -35.35 -45.53 7.48
C ILE A 309 -36.49 -44.53 7.71
N ASN A 310 -37.63 -44.83 7.08
CA ASN A 310 -38.86 -44.06 7.12
C ASN A 310 -39.88 -44.68 8.10
N THR A 311 -40.58 -43.80 8.84
CA THR A 311 -41.93 -43.94 9.48
C THR A 311 -42.13 -44.86 10.71
N PRO A 312 -43.17 -44.67 11.57
CA PRO A 312 -44.13 -43.54 11.74
C PRO A 312 -44.40 -43.09 13.21
N ILE A 313 -45.18 -42.01 13.33
CA ILE A 313 -45.62 -41.22 14.50
C ILE A 313 -46.64 -41.94 15.43
N SER A 314 -46.56 -41.69 16.75
CA SER A 314 -47.73 -41.45 17.64
C SER A 314 -47.34 -40.93 19.06
N PRO A 315 -48.27 -40.28 19.81
CA PRO A 315 -48.05 -38.96 20.41
C PRO A 315 -48.01 -38.91 21.96
N SER A 316 -47.99 -37.68 22.49
CA SER A 316 -48.13 -37.17 23.89
C SER A 316 -46.82 -37.05 24.68
N THR A 317 -46.48 -35.88 25.26
CA THR A 317 -47.27 -35.10 26.24
C THR A 317 -46.81 -33.63 26.29
N ASP A 318 -47.77 -32.71 26.41
CA ASP A 318 -47.59 -31.26 26.59
C ASP A 318 -46.70 -30.90 27.79
N LEU A 319 -45.68 -30.08 27.54
CA LEU A 319 -45.13 -29.15 28.51
C LEU A 319 -44.98 -27.79 27.81
N ASP A 320 -45.93 -26.91 28.11
CA ASP A 320 -45.94 -25.51 27.74
C ASP A 320 -44.81 -24.78 28.49
N VAL A 321 -43.72 -24.49 27.78
CA VAL A 321 -42.73 -23.47 28.15
C VAL A 321 -42.45 -22.65 26.90
N THR A 322 -43.43 -21.84 26.52
CA THR A 322 -43.24 -20.84 25.47
C THR A 322 -42.81 -19.53 26.15
N SER A 323 -41.50 -19.40 26.40
CA SER A 323 -40.86 -18.08 26.49
C SER A 323 -39.69 -18.07 25.53
N THR A 324 -40.02 -18.03 24.24
CA THR A 324 -39.10 -17.50 23.23
C THR A 324 -38.80 -16.06 23.65
N PRO A 325 -37.53 -15.66 23.84
CA PRO A 325 -37.22 -14.26 24.09
C PRO A 325 -37.78 -13.46 22.92
N GLU A 326 -38.66 -12.52 23.23
CA GLU A 326 -39.15 -11.51 22.30
C GLU A 326 -37.91 -10.81 21.74
N ARG A 327 -37.58 -11.13 20.49
CA ARG A 327 -36.48 -10.50 19.77
C ARG A 327 -36.79 -9.02 19.71
N ALA A 328 -36.00 -8.20 20.40
CA ALA A 328 -36.12 -6.75 20.35
C ALA A 328 -36.19 -6.33 18.87
N GLU A 329 -37.22 -5.56 18.51
CA GLU A 329 -37.33 -5.00 17.16
C GLU A 329 -36.10 -4.14 16.92
N VAL A 330 -35.21 -4.58 16.02
CA VAL A 330 -34.06 -3.76 15.62
C VAL A 330 -34.57 -2.72 14.64
N ASP A 331 -34.44 -1.45 15.01
CA ASP A 331 -34.90 -0.35 14.19
C ASP A 331 -34.22 -0.35 12.82
N LYS A 332 -35.02 -0.14 11.78
CA LYS A 332 -34.52 0.09 10.42
C LYS A 332 -33.67 1.36 10.41
N ASN A 333 -32.51 1.30 9.75
CA ASN A 333 -31.49 2.35 9.74
C ASN A 333 -30.92 2.67 11.14
N SER A 334 -30.86 1.69 12.04
CA SER A 334 -30.05 1.80 13.27
C SER A 334 -28.55 1.89 12.95
N ILE A 335 -28.13 1.34 11.82
CA ILE A 335 -26.81 1.55 11.22
C ILE A 335 -26.92 1.94 9.75
N LYS A 336 -25.86 2.56 9.22
CA LYS A 336 -25.69 2.82 7.78
C LYS A 336 -24.36 2.30 7.27
N ILE A 337 -24.34 1.87 6.02
CA ILE A 337 -23.09 1.62 5.28
C ILE A 337 -22.77 2.84 4.43
N GLN A 338 -21.55 3.33 4.58
CA GLN A 338 -20.99 4.36 3.71
C GLN A 338 -19.82 3.78 2.92
N TYR A 339 -19.82 4.04 1.61
CA TYR A 339 -18.90 3.42 0.67
C TYR A 339 -18.59 4.33 -0.51
N TYR A 340 -17.35 4.25 -0.97
CA TYR A 340 -16.92 4.68 -2.30
C TYR A 340 -15.82 3.72 -2.74
N CYS A 341 -15.65 3.52 -4.05
CA CYS A 341 -14.51 2.80 -4.57
C CYS A 341 -13.40 3.79 -4.90
N GLU A 342 -12.25 3.64 -4.23
CA GLU A 342 -11.10 4.50 -4.45
C GLU A 342 -10.37 4.22 -5.77
N ASP A 343 -10.36 2.96 -6.21
CA ASP A 343 -9.86 2.60 -7.53
C ASP A 343 -11.00 2.54 -8.55
N ASP A 344 -11.10 3.57 -9.39
CA ASP A 344 -12.02 3.63 -10.53
C ASP A 344 -11.70 2.59 -11.65
N ASN A 345 -10.72 1.72 -11.43
CA ASN A 345 -10.37 0.67 -12.35
C ASN A 345 -11.51 -0.31 -12.56
N ILE A 346 -12.14 -0.16 -13.71
CA ILE A 346 -13.22 -1.01 -14.17
C ILE A 346 -12.78 -2.47 -14.39
N GLU A 347 -11.51 -2.73 -14.67
CA GLU A 347 -10.98 -4.09 -14.85
C GLU A 347 -9.80 -4.35 -13.89
N PRO A 348 -10.00 -4.45 -12.57
CA PRO A 348 -8.91 -4.58 -11.61
C PRO A 348 -8.52 -6.05 -11.38
N GLN A 349 -7.37 -6.29 -10.74
CA GLN A 349 -7.04 -7.63 -10.22
C GLN A 349 -7.75 -7.91 -8.90
N THR A 350 -8.12 -6.86 -8.17
CA THR A 350 -8.88 -6.94 -6.92
C THR A 350 -10.11 -6.03 -6.93
N ILE A 351 -11.20 -6.46 -6.30
CA ILE A 351 -12.37 -5.60 -6.06
C ILE A 351 -12.22 -4.98 -4.68
N ASP A 352 -12.14 -3.66 -4.60
CA ASP A 352 -12.09 -2.92 -3.35
C ASP A 352 -13.50 -2.78 -2.73
N TYR A 353 -13.72 -3.45 -1.60
CA TYR A 353 -14.99 -3.39 -0.88
C TYR A 353 -14.96 -2.44 0.32
N SER A 354 -13.85 -1.73 0.54
CA SER A 354 -13.61 -0.92 1.75
C SER A 354 -14.75 0.03 2.06
N PHE A 355 -15.29 -0.04 3.27
CA PHE A 355 -16.47 0.69 3.71
C PHE A 355 -16.33 1.16 5.16
N ARG A 356 -17.29 1.97 5.60
CA ARG A 356 -17.50 2.22 7.01
C ARG A 356 -18.95 2.02 7.44
N ILE A 357 -19.13 1.60 8.68
CA ILE A 357 -20.43 1.48 9.34
C ILE A 357 -20.60 2.71 10.22
N LEU A 358 -21.74 3.37 10.16
CA LEU A 358 -22.13 4.44 11.09
C LEU A 358 -23.27 3.97 11.98
N ASN A 359 -23.15 4.12 13.30
CA ASN A 359 -24.32 4.04 14.18
C ASN A 359 -25.17 5.30 14.03
N THR A 360 -26.39 5.13 13.57
CA THR A 360 -27.36 6.22 13.53
C THR A 360 -28.46 6.09 14.58
N GLY A 361 -28.43 5.00 15.36
CA GLY A 361 -29.30 4.79 16.51
C GLY A 361 -28.84 5.53 17.76
N ASP A 362 -29.54 5.27 18.86
CA ASP A 362 -29.28 5.83 20.20
C ASP A 362 -28.70 4.80 21.19
N SER A 363 -28.46 3.58 20.71
CA SER A 363 -28.02 2.43 21.50
C SER A 363 -26.74 1.83 20.93
N VAL A 364 -25.92 1.24 21.80
CA VAL A 364 -24.71 0.52 21.41
C VAL A 364 -25.06 -0.70 20.57
N VAL A 365 -24.35 -0.89 19.46
CA VAL A 365 -24.50 -2.05 18.57
C VAL A 365 -23.32 -2.99 18.75
N ASP A 366 -23.58 -4.26 19.07
CA ASP A 366 -22.55 -5.30 19.11
C ASP A 366 -22.22 -5.76 17.68
N LEU A 367 -20.96 -5.64 17.26
CA LEU A 367 -20.55 -6.02 15.91
C LEU A 367 -20.69 -7.51 15.66
N ARG A 368 -20.74 -8.36 16.69
CA ARG A 368 -20.96 -9.81 16.55
C ARG A 368 -22.33 -10.16 15.98
N ASP A 369 -23.30 -9.27 16.14
CA ASP A 369 -24.62 -9.39 15.54
C ASP A 369 -24.68 -8.82 14.11
N VAL A 370 -23.66 -8.09 13.67
CA VAL A 370 -23.66 -7.37 12.40
C VAL A 370 -23.14 -8.25 11.25
N LYS A 371 -23.83 -8.17 10.11
CA LYS A 371 -23.34 -8.68 8.82
C LYS A 371 -23.39 -7.58 7.77
N VAL A 372 -22.40 -7.51 6.90
CA VAL A 372 -22.38 -6.58 5.76
C VAL A 372 -22.20 -7.36 4.47
N ARG A 373 -22.97 -7.02 3.41
CA ARG A 373 -22.86 -7.68 2.10
C ARG A 373 -22.48 -6.71 0.99
N TYR A 374 -21.52 -7.15 0.18
CA TYR A 374 -21.10 -6.52 -1.07
C TYR A 374 -21.46 -7.45 -2.24
N TYR A 375 -22.25 -6.94 -3.19
CA TYR A 375 -22.83 -7.69 -4.30
C TYR A 375 -22.13 -7.36 -5.62
N PHE A 376 -21.74 -8.40 -6.35
CA PHE A 376 -20.96 -8.27 -7.58
C PHE A 376 -21.28 -9.41 -8.55
N LYS A 377 -20.69 -9.32 -9.75
CA LYS A 377 -20.73 -10.35 -10.77
C LYS A 377 -19.37 -10.97 -10.96
N ASP A 378 -19.34 -12.27 -10.88
CA ASP A 378 -18.16 -13.04 -11.24
C ASP A 378 -18.57 -14.39 -11.82
N ASP A 379 -18.59 -14.47 -13.15
CA ASP A 379 -18.86 -15.71 -13.88
C ASP A 379 -17.60 -16.58 -14.03
N ALA A 380 -16.44 -16.12 -13.55
CA ALA A 380 -15.24 -16.93 -13.51
C ALA A 380 -15.45 -18.12 -12.57
N ASN A 381 -15.04 -19.32 -13.03
CA ASN A 381 -15.00 -20.52 -12.20
C ASN A 381 -13.65 -20.65 -11.49
N VAL A 382 -13.16 -19.54 -10.94
CA VAL A 382 -11.94 -19.46 -10.16
C VAL A 382 -12.30 -19.23 -8.70
N PRO A 383 -11.68 -19.93 -7.74
CA PRO A 383 -11.90 -19.65 -6.31
C PRO A 383 -11.62 -18.19 -5.98
N LEU A 384 -12.50 -17.61 -5.16
CA LEU A 384 -12.36 -16.27 -4.62
C LEU A 384 -11.80 -16.33 -3.21
N GLU A 385 -10.94 -15.38 -2.90
CA GLU A 385 -10.38 -15.14 -1.57
C GLU A 385 -10.49 -13.64 -1.27
N LEU A 386 -10.26 -13.25 -0.01
CA LEU A 386 -10.31 -11.87 0.42
C LEU A 386 -9.09 -11.50 1.26
N PHE A 387 -8.75 -10.22 1.22
CA PHE A 387 -7.89 -9.56 2.18
C PHE A 387 -8.70 -8.63 3.06
N VAL A 388 -8.32 -8.56 4.33
CA VAL A 388 -8.73 -7.49 5.24
C VAL A 388 -7.47 -6.71 5.58
N TYR A 389 -7.37 -5.47 5.12
CA TYR A 389 -6.21 -4.61 5.38
C TYR A 389 -6.30 -3.99 6.77
N PHE A 390 -7.47 -3.43 7.07
CA PHE A 390 -7.66 -2.62 8.26
C PHE A 390 -9.03 -2.89 8.86
N PHE A 391 -9.04 -3.05 10.18
CA PHE A 391 -10.23 -3.03 11.01
C PHE A 391 -9.96 -2.11 12.20
N SER A 392 -10.75 -1.05 12.32
CA SER A 392 -10.60 -0.05 13.38
C SER A 392 -10.79 -0.65 14.77
N HIS A 393 -11.79 -1.52 14.95
CA HIS A 393 -12.28 -2.00 16.25
C HIS A 393 -11.73 -3.38 16.68
N GLY A 394 -10.56 -3.76 16.19
CA GLY A 394 -9.95 -5.03 16.55
C GLY A 394 -8.78 -5.42 15.65
N ASP A 395 -8.49 -6.70 15.59
CA ASP A 395 -7.54 -7.25 14.64
C ASP A 395 -8.24 -7.58 13.32
N LYS A 396 -7.52 -7.45 12.20
CA LYS A 396 -8.07 -7.75 10.87
C LYS A 396 -8.52 -9.22 10.73
N SER A 397 -7.90 -10.16 11.46
CA SER A 397 -8.25 -11.59 11.48
C SER A 397 -9.64 -11.87 12.04
N GLU A 398 -10.28 -10.86 12.63
CA GLU A 398 -11.58 -10.95 13.28
C GLU A 398 -12.73 -10.52 12.37
N VAL A 399 -12.39 -10.10 11.17
CA VAL A 399 -13.33 -9.87 10.08
C VAL A 399 -13.29 -11.08 9.17
N ASN A 400 -14.33 -11.91 9.24
CA ASN A 400 -14.45 -13.09 8.38
C ASN A 400 -15.30 -12.77 7.15
N GLY A 401 -14.88 -13.27 5.99
CA GLY A 401 -15.62 -13.15 4.74
C GLY A 401 -15.97 -14.50 4.16
N GLU A 402 -17.20 -14.64 3.68
CA GLU A 402 -17.65 -15.80 2.93
C GLU A 402 -18.36 -15.38 1.63
N PHE A 403 -18.18 -16.18 0.57
CA PHE A 403 -18.77 -15.91 -0.73
C PHE A 403 -19.98 -16.80 -0.99
N TYR A 404 -21.06 -16.18 -1.42
CA TYR A 404 -22.33 -16.84 -1.69
C TYR A 404 -22.81 -16.55 -3.11
N LYS A 405 -23.51 -17.52 -3.71
CA LYS A 405 -24.19 -17.33 -5.00
C LYS A 405 -25.60 -16.81 -4.77
N LEU A 406 -26.04 -15.86 -5.59
CA LEU A 406 -27.44 -15.48 -5.65
C LEU A 406 -28.21 -16.38 -6.63
N PRO A 407 -29.50 -16.67 -6.37
CA PRO A 407 -30.35 -17.34 -7.34
C PRO A 407 -30.47 -16.54 -8.64
N GLN A 408 -30.63 -17.22 -9.78
CA GLN A 408 -30.72 -16.55 -11.08
C GLN A 408 -31.99 -15.71 -11.20
N LYS A 409 -31.84 -14.40 -10.94
CA LYS A 409 -32.64 -13.27 -11.43
C LYS A 409 -32.11 -11.90 -11.02
N SER A 410 -30.95 -11.82 -10.36
CA SER A 410 -30.41 -10.57 -9.85
C SER A 410 -29.46 -9.83 -10.79
N ASN A 411 -29.39 -8.51 -10.61
CA ASN A 411 -28.33 -7.64 -11.14
C ASN A 411 -26.95 -7.85 -10.47
N ALA A 412 -26.81 -8.90 -9.66
CA ALA A 412 -25.56 -9.49 -9.15
C ALA A 412 -25.67 -11.02 -9.22
N ASN A 413 -24.57 -11.78 -9.23
CA ASN A 413 -24.61 -13.26 -9.19
C ASN A 413 -23.89 -13.84 -7.96
N LYS A 414 -23.07 -13.04 -7.27
CA LYS A 414 -22.38 -13.37 -6.03
C LYS A 414 -22.46 -12.22 -5.03
N TYR A 415 -22.29 -12.55 -3.76
CA TYR A 415 -22.00 -11.58 -2.72
C TYR A 415 -20.90 -12.08 -1.78
N LEU A 416 -20.10 -11.14 -1.30
CA LEU A 416 -19.27 -11.30 -0.12
C LEU A 416 -20.13 -10.94 1.09
N GLU A 417 -20.18 -11.80 2.10
CA GLU A 417 -20.75 -11.49 3.42
C GLU A 417 -19.63 -11.41 4.46
N LEU A 418 -19.52 -10.26 5.10
CA LEU A 418 -18.57 -9.99 6.17
C LEU A 418 -19.24 -10.11 7.54
N ARG A 419 -18.51 -10.70 8.48
CA ARG A 419 -18.92 -10.93 9.88
C ARG A 419 -17.78 -10.56 10.82
N PHE A 420 -18.12 -10.11 12.02
CA PHE A 420 -17.16 -9.61 13.00
C PHE A 420 -17.14 -10.51 14.24
N MET A 421 -15.95 -10.83 14.76
CA MET A 421 -15.82 -11.65 15.98
C MET A 421 -15.87 -10.84 17.27
N ARG A 422 -15.54 -9.54 17.21
CA ARG A 422 -15.56 -8.61 18.36
C ARG A 422 -15.93 -7.19 17.92
N GLY A 423 -16.05 -6.32 18.93
CA GLY A 423 -16.21 -4.87 18.79
C GLY A 423 -17.63 -4.41 19.08
N LYS A 424 -17.75 -3.13 19.43
CA LYS A 424 -18.99 -2.44 19.71
C LYS A 424 -18.97 -1.12 18.99
N ILE A 425 -20.13 -0.63 18.59
CA ILE A 425 -20.31 0.64 17.92
C ILE A 425 -21.20 1.51 18.81
N GLU A 426 -20.66 2.60 19.33
CA GLU A 426 -21.39 3.61 20.10
C GLU A 426 -22.27 4.49 19.19
N PRO A 427 -23.34 5.14 19.71
CA PRO A 427 -24.14 6.08 18.94
C PRO A 427 -23.32 7.20 18.28
N GLY A 428 -23.48 7.39 16.96
CA GLY A 428 -22.72 8.37 16.19
C GLY A 428 -21.28 7.96 15.80
N GLU A 429 -20.85 6.76 16.19
CA GLU A 429 -19.52 6.23 15.89
C GLU A 429 -19.41 5.61 14.49
N PHE A 430 -18.18 5.60 13.97
CA PHE A 430 -17.82 4.90 12.74
C PHE A 430 -16.89 3.70 12.98
N VAL A 431 -17.20 2.56 12.33
CA VAL A 431 -16.27 1.45 12.14
C VAL A 431 -15.75 1.45 10.72
N TYR A 432 -14.43 1.54 10.55
CA TYR A 432 -13.75 1.40 9.28
C TYR A 432 -13.32 -0.06 9.04
N VAL A 433 -13.63 -0.57 7.86
CA VAL A 433 -13.17 -1.87 7.33
C VAL A 433 -12.59 -1.63 5.95
N GLN A 434 -11.31 -1.94 5.76
CA GLN A 434 -10.66 -1.91 4.44
C GLN A 434 -10.25 -3.30 4.00
N GLY A 435 -10.45 -3.61 2.73
CA GLY A 435 -10.12 -4.91 2.19
C GLY A 435 -10.44 -5.04 0.70
N ALA A 436 -10.03 -6.16 0.12
CA ALA A 436 -10.32 -6.45 -1.27
C ALA A 436 -10.62 -7.94 -1.52
N ILE A 437 -11.36 -8.22 -2.59
CA ILE A 437 -11.61 -9.56 -3.12
C ILE A 437 -10.63 -9.83 -4.25
N TYR A 438 -10.07 -11.03 -4.31
CA TYR A 438 -9.26 -11.47 -5.45
C TYR A 438 -9.64 -12.88 -5.88
N ARG A 439 -9.32 -13.21 -7.14
CA ARG A 439 -9.33 -14.59 -7.61
C ARG A 439 -8.00 -15.22 -7.29
N LYS A 440 -7.99 -16.50 -6.91
CA LYS A 440 -6.76 -17.25 -6.57
C LYS A 440 -5.69 -17.26 -7.68
N ASP A 441 -6.09 -17.03 -8.93
CA ASP A 441 -5.20 -16.94 -10.09
C ASP A 441 -4.85 -15.51 -10.50
N TRP A 442 -5.28 -14.51 -9.74
CA TRP A 442 -5.10 -13.07 -9.98
C TRP A 442 -5.63 -12.57 -11.32
N SER A 443 -6.55 -13.33 -11.94
CA SER A 443 -7.24 -12.89 -13.15
C SER A 443 -8.17 -11.72 -12.85
N ARG A 444 -8.26 -10.79 -13.82
CA ARG A 444 -8.94 -9.50 -13.64
C ARG A 444 -10.46 -9.63 -13.61
N PHE A 445 -11.09 -8.83 -12.78
CA PHE A 445 -12.55 -8.64 -12.73
C PHE A 445 -13.02 -7.67 -13.82
N ASP A 446 -14.34 -7.54 -13.94
CA ASP A 446 -15.03 -6.51 -14.72
C ASP A 446 -16.12 -5.93 -13.81
N GLN A 447 -15.92 -4.71 -13.31
CA GLN A 447 -16.80 -4.10 -12.31
C GLN A 447 -17.95 -3.28 -12.93
N ARG A 448 -18.07 -3.21 -14.28
CA ARG A 448 -19.02 -2.32 -14.96
C ARG A 448 -20.47 -2.51 -14.56
N ASP A 449 -20.83 -3.73 -14.24
CA ASP A 449 -22.19 -4.14 -13.94
C ASP A 449 -22.33 -4.81 -12.57
N ASP A 450 -21.34 -4.56 -11.70
CA ASP A 450 -21.38 -4.89 -10.28
C ASP A 450 -22.39 -4.02 -9.54
N TYR A 451 -23.24 -4.65 -8.73
CA TYR A 451 -24.32 -3.95 -8.05
C TYR A 451 -23.81 -2.96 -7.01
N SER A 452 -22.86 -3.38 -6.17
CA SER A 452 -22.34 -2.56 -5.07
C SER A 452 -21.22 -1.61 -5.48
N PHE A 453 -20.69 -1.69 -6.71
CA PHE A 453 -19.58 -0.86 -7.16
C PHE A 453 -19.98 0.62 -7.30
N ASN A 454 -19.12 1.53 -6.81
CA ASN A 454 -19.35 2.98 -6.80
C ASN A 454 -18.07 3.74 -7.17
N ALA A 455 -17.82 3.93 -8.47
CA ALA A 455 -16.68 4.72 -8.96
C ALA A 455 -16.95 6.24 -9.04
N ASP A 456 -18.18 6.68 -8.81
CA ASP A 456 -18.57 8.08 -9.04
C ASP A 456 -18.34 8.98 -7.82
N ALA A 457 -18.06 8.41 -6.65
CA ALA A 457 -17.87 9.14 -5.40
C ALA A 457 -16.39 9.32 -5.06
N ASP A 458 -16.00 10.56 -4.74
CA ASP A 458 -14.63 10.93 -4.35
C ASP A 458 -14.39 10.83 -2.82
N SER A 459 -15.40 10.41 -2.06
CA SER A 459 -15.38 10.25 -0.60
C SER A 459 -16.56 9.37 -0.14
N TYR A 460 -16.54 8.91 1.12
CA TYR A 460 -17.63 8.13 1.70
C TYR A 460 -19.01 8.80 1.55
N VAL A 461 -19.96 8.05 0.97
CA VAL A 461 -21.38 8.43 0.84
C VAL A 461 -22.27 7.33 1.40
N ASP A 462 -23.44 7.68 1.93
CA ASP A 462 -24.49 6.70 2.26
C ASP A 462 -24.78 5.84 1.03
N TRP A 463 -24.48 4.54 1.10
CA TRP A 463 -24.53 3.64 -0.05
C TRP A 463 -25.50 2.48 0.20
N ASP A 464 -26.66 2.57 -0.44
CA ASP A 464 -27.76 1.61 -0.25
C ASP A 464 -27.66 0.36 -1.13
N LYS A 465 -26.66 0.28 -2.03
CA LYS A 465 -26.36 -0.92 -2.80
C LYS A 465 -25.41 -1.88 -2.09
N MET A 466 -25.00 -1.56 -0.88
CA MET A 466 -24.50 -2.51 0.12
C MET A 466 -25.54 -2.65 1.21
N THR A 467 -25.65 -3.84 1.79
CA THR A 467 -26.67 -4.11 2.81
C THR A 467 -26.03 -4.47 4.14
N ALA A 468 -26.68 -4.09 5.24
CA ALA A 468 -26.29 -4.51 6.57
C ALA A 468 -27.44 -5.16 7.33
N TYR A 469 -27.10 -6.12 8.19
CA TYR A 469 -28.03 -6.90 8.99
C TYR A 469 -27.60 -6.87 10.45
N ILE A 470 -28.57 -6.89 11.36
CA ILE A 470 -28.34 -7.12 12.79
C ILE A 470 -29.15 -8.36 13.21
N SER A 471 -28.44 -9.36 13.72
CA SER A 471 -28.96 -10.69 14.07
C SER A 471 -29.82 -11.32 12.96
N ASP A 472 -29.44 -11.15 11.68
CA ASP A 472 -30.17 -11.61 10.49
C ASP A 472 -31.41 -10.79 10.03
N VAL A 473 -31.66 -9.62 10.61
CA VAL A 473 -32.67 -8.68 10.08
C VAL A 473 -31.99 -7.59 9.26
N LEU A 474 -32.46 -7.35 8.03
CA LEU A 474 -31.98 -6.28 7.16
C LEU A 474 -32.30 -4.93 7.80
N VAL A 475 -31.26 -4.17 8.14
CA VAL A 475 -31.38 -2.84 8.77
C VAL A 475 -30.94 -1.71 7.85
N TRP A 476 -30.10 -1.98 6.85
CA TRP A 476 -29.63 -0.99 5.87
C TRP A 476 -29.55 -1.56 4.45
N GLY A 477 -29.81 -0.71 3.46
CA GLY A 477 -29.61 -1.01 2.04
C GLY A 477 -30.76 -1.73 1.35
N ILE A 478 -30.54 -2.05 0.08
CA ILE A 478 -31.49 -2.69 -0.83
C ILE A 478 -30.81 -3.91 -1.45
N GLU A 479 -31.32 -5.11 -1.15
CA GLU A 479 -30.85 -6.34 -1.78
C GLU A 479 -31.10 -6.28 -3.32
N PRO A 480 -30.20 -6.83 -4.14
CA PRO A 480 -30.41 -6.92 -5.58
C PRO A 480 -31.61 -7.83 -5.92
N ASN A 481 -32.47 -7.37 -6.83
CA ASN A 481 -33.70 -8.06 -7.27
C ASN A 481 -33.47 -9.05 -8.39
#